data_AF-A0AAV8FSS5-F1
#
_entry.id   AF-A0AAV8FSS5-F1
#
_cell.length_a   1.000
_cell.length_b   1.000
_cell.length_c   1.000
_cell.angle_alpha   90.00
_cell.angle_beta   90.00
_cell.angle_gamma   90.00
#
_symmetry.space_group_name_H-M   'P 1'
#
loop_
_entity.id
_entity.type
_entity.pdbx_description
1 polymer ?
#
loop_
_entity_poly.entity_id
_entity_poly.type
_entity_poly.pdbx_seq_one_letter_code
_entity_poly.pdbx_strand_id
1 'polypeptide(L)'
;MATTQEGQESSRPKSTLSPFTLVHAILLMAGSGGNLLLRVYFLHGGSRLWLSSLLQVAAWPLLLLPLSFSTKKFNLSLSVYSVFAFIGILWALDCYLYALASAYLPLSTSSLVISSQLAFTSVFAFLLVRQRFTPFSFNAVVLLTIGPVVLSMGEGSDRPEGESKGKYILGFLMAVAAAALIGFIFAFMELAMRRGKVVQTYAAAMEMQLAIGISSTVFCLVGMVINNDFQVIPREANEFGLGKTKYYLVLMGDAVFWQLSNIGLVGLVSGASSLFVAIMTALQLPFLEILAVIFLHEKFSASKGIALALSIWGFVSYLYGEKKQSDKAKKAAQQELVTIA
;
A
#
# COMPACT_ATOMS: atom_id res chain seq x y z
N MET A 1 9.56 -36.25 39.69
CA MET A 1 9.83 -34.83 39.95
C MET A 1 10.88 -34.38 38.95
N ALA A 2 10.45 -33.93 37.77
CA ALA A 2 11.28 -33.34 36.73
C ALA A 2 10.32 -32.63 35.76
N THR A 3 9.98 -31.39 36.08
CA THR A 3 9.20 -30.49 35.24
C THR A 3 10.14 -29.87 34.21
N THR A 4 9.98 -30.25 32.95
CA THR A 4 10.56 -29.59 31.79
C THR A 4 9.90 -28.22 31.62
N GLN A 5 10.71 -27.16 31.78
CA GLN A 5 10.35 -25.79 31.42
C GLN A 5 10.28 -25.69 29.89
N GLU A 6 9.08 -25.79 29.32
CA GLU A 6 8.83 -25.26 27.97
C GLU A 6 8.66 -23.75 28.05
N GLY A 7 9.45 -23.05 27.24
CA GLY A 7 9.61 -21.61 27.24
C GLY A 7 8.31 -20.84 27.03
N GLN A 8 7.91 -20.11 28.07
CA GLN A 8 7.13 -18.89 27.92
C GLN A 8 8.04 -17.82 27.31
N GLU A 9 8.10 -17.78 25.98
CA GLU A 9 8.60 -16.60 25.28
C GLU A 9 7.58 -15.48 25.50
N SER A 10 7.82 -14.64 26.51
CA SER A 10 6.97 -13.51 26.87
C SER A 10 6.77 -12.61 25.64
N SER A 11 5.59 -12.68 25.03
CA SER A 11 5.22 -11.81 23.92
C SER A 11 5.09 -10.37 24.44
N ARG A 12 6.20 -9.61 24.42
CA ARG A 12 6.19 -8.18 24.74
C ARG A 12 5.07 -7.52 23.92
N PRO A 13 4.23 -6.66 24.51
CA PRO A 13 3.27 -5.88 23.75
C PRO A 13 4.04 -5.02 22.75
N LYS A 14 3.86 -5.34 21.47
CA LYS A 14 4.59 -4.74 20.36
C LYS A 14 4.12 -3.29 20.22
N SER A 15 5.07 -2.37 20.25
CA SER A 15 4.80 -0.96 19.99
C SER A 15 4.68 -0.77 18.48
N THR A 16 3.53 -0.26 18.03
CA THR A 16 3.30 0.24 16.66
C THR A 16 4.24 1.39 16.26
N LEU A 17 5.04 1.92 17.19
CA LEU A 17 6.01 3.00 16.99
C LEU A 17 7.48 2.50 17.05
N SER A 18 7.75 1.26 16.63
CA SER A 18 9.13 0.77 16.55
C SER A 18 9.94 1.49 15.46
N PRO A 19 11.29 1.60 15.56
CA PRO A 19 12.12 2.15 14.49
C PRO A 19 11.92 1.45 13.14
N PHE A 20 11.71 0.14 13.17
CA PHE A 20 11.39 -0.66 11.99
C PHE A 20 10.09 -0.18 11.33
N THR A 21 9.03 0.01 12.11
CA THR A 21 7.73 0.49 11.61
C THR A 21 7.83 1.90 11.05
N LEU A 22 8.60 2.79 11.70
CA LEU A 22 8.79 4.17 11.26
C LEU A 22 9.51 4.26 9.91
N VAL A 23 10.58 3.49 9.72
CA VAL A 23 11.31 3.45 8.44
C VAL A 23 10.38 3.03 7.31
N HIS A 24 9.58 1.99 7.50
CA HIS A 24 8.65 1.52 6.47
C HIS A 24 7.48 2.49 6.22
N ALA A 25 7.03 3.22 7.25
CA ALA A 25 6.09 4.32 7.06
C ALA A 25 6.67 5.44 6.19
N ILE A 26 7.94 5.84 6.43
CA ILE A 26 8.61 6.85 5.60
C ILE A 26 8.75 6.38 4.15
N LEU A 27 9.13 5.11 3.93
CA LEU A 27 9.23 4.53 2.60
C LEU A 27 7.89 4.52 1.85
N LEU A 28 6.80 4.18 2.56
CA LEU A 28 5.44 4.29 2.03
C LEU A 28 5.10 5.72 1.60
N MET A 29 5.35 6.70 2.47
CA MET A 29 5.06 8.11 2.16
C MET A 29 5.90 8.63 0.99
N ALA A 30 7.18 8.24 0.92
CA ALA A 30 8.06 8.57 -0.22
C ALA A 30 7.49 8.03 -1.54
N GLY A 31 6.82 6.87 -1.52
CA GLY A 31 6.14 6.27 -2.66
C GLY A 31 5.03 7.12 -3.30
N SER A 32 4.61 8.21 -2.66
CA SER A 32 3.70 9.21 -3.26
C SER A 32 4.25 9.81 -4.56
N GLY A 33 5.59 9.83 -4.73
CA GLY A 33 6.22 10.21 -6.00
C GLY A 33 5.78 9.34 -7.19
N GLY A 34 5.51 8.05 -6.97
CA GLY A 34 5.01 7.14 -8.01
C GLY A 34 3.59 7.48 -8.45
N ASN A 35 2.72 7.89 -7.52
CA ASN A 35 1.37 8.33 -7.87
C ASN A 35 1.41 9.58 -8.77
N LEU A 36 2.30 10.53 -8.48
CA LEU A 36 2.49 11.73 -9.30
C LEU A 36 3.08 11.41 -10.67
N LEU A 37 4.12 10.58 -10.74
CA LEU A 37 4.78 10.22 -11.99
C LEU A 37 3.88 9.38 -12.90
N LEU A 38 3.08 8.47 -12.34
CA LEU A 38 2.05 7.76 -13.08
C LEU A 38 1.02 8.73 -13.67
N ARG A 39 0.64 9.76 -12.92
CA ARG A 39 -0.26 10.80 -13.44
C ARG A 39 0.39 11.59 -14.57
N VAL A 40 1.66 11.99 -14.42
CA VAL A 40 2.43 12.66 -15.48
C VAL A 40 2.52 11.80 -16.73
N TYR A 41 2.71 10.48 -16.58
CA TYR A 41 2.73 9.51 -17.67
C TYR A 41 1.42 9.55 -18.48
N PHE A 42 0.26 9.38 -17.84
CA PHE A 42 -1.02 9.40 -18.55
C PHE A 42 -1.36 10.79 -19.14
N LEU A 43 -1.03 11.88 -18.45
CA LEU A 43 -1.32 13.23 -18.92
C LEU A 43 -0.55 13.63 -20.18
N HIS A 44 0.63 13.05 -20.41
CA HIS A 44 1.50 13.42 -21.53
C HIS A 44 1.54 12.38 -22.65
N GLY A 45 0.49 11.55 -22.77
CA GLY A 45 0.29 10.63 -23.89
C GLY A 45 0.67 9.17 -23.59
N GLY A 46 1.05 8.85 -22.35
CA GLY A 46 1.16 7.48 -21.89
C GLY A 46 -0.19 6.77 -21.94
N SER A 47 -0.21 5.54 -22.47
CA SER A 47 -1.45 4.81 -22.75
C SER A 47 -1.36 3.31 -22.47
N ARG A 48 -0.16 2.80 -22.19
CA ARG A 48 0.10 1.37 -21.98
C ARG A 48 -0.19 0.98 -20.53
N LEU A 49 -1.36 0.39 -20.32
CA LEU A 49 -1.81 -0.05 -19.00
C LEU A 49 -0.87 -1.11 -18.40
N TRP A 50 -0.55 -2.17 -19.13
CA TRP A 50 0.34 -3.23 -18.63
C TRP A 50 1.75 -2.74 -18.36
N LEU A 51 2.27 -1.82 -19.18
CA LEU A 51 3.53 -1.13 -18.87
C LEU A 51 3.43 -0.38 -17.54
N SER A 52 2.39 0.44 -17.34
CA SER A 52 2.23 1.18 -16.09
C SER A 52 2.02 0.28 -14.87
N SER A 53 1.38 -0.89 -15.04
CA SER A 53 1.27 -1.92 -13.99
C SER A 53 2.60 -2.61 -13.72
N LEU A 54 3.41 -2.83 -14.76
CA LEU A 54 4.76 -3.37 -14.63
C LEU A 54 5.64 -2.41 -13.82
N LEU A 55 5.60 -1.10 -14.12
CA LEU A 55 6.44 -0.12 -13.43
C LEU A 55 6.20 -0.11 -11.92
N GLN A 56 4.95 -0.28 -11.49
CA GLN A 56 4.59 -0.36 -10.07
C GLN A 56 5.28 -1.51 -9.31
N VAL A 57 5.81 -2.54 -9.99
CA VAL A 57 6.37 -3.75 -9.36
C VAL A 57 7.75 -4.18 -9.87
N ALA A 58 8.21 -3.65 -11.00
CA ALA A 58 9.40 -4.13 -11.71
C ALA A 58 10.73 -3.77 -11.03
N ALA A 59 10.73 -2.81 -10.11
CA ALA A 59 11.93 -2.35 -9.42
C ALA A 59 12.32 -3.20 -8.19
N TRP A 60 11.74 -4.39 -8.03
CA TRP A 60 12.15 -5.37 -7.01
C TRP A 60 13.66 -5.71 -6.99
N PRO A 61 14.44 -5.67 -8.10
CA PRO A 61 15.88 -5.92 -8.02
C PRO A 61 16.64 -4.92 -7.14
N LEU A 62 16.08 -3.73 -6.88
CA LEU A 62 16.65 -2.77 -5.93
C LEU A 62 16.79 -3.33 -4.50
N LEU A 63 16.01 -4.37 -4.17
CA LEU A 63 16.09 -5.10 -2.90
C LEU A 63 17.37 -5.92 -2.75
N LEU A 64 18.05 -6.25 -3.85
CA LEU A 64 19.26 -7.06 -3.81
C LEU A 64 20.40 -6.32 -3.11
N LEU A 65 20.44 -4.98 -3.18
CA LEU A 65 21.43 -4.17 -2.47
C LEU A 65 21.33 -4.33 -0.94
N PRO A 66 20.20 -4.01 -0.27
CA PRO A 66 20.08 -4.19 1.17
C PRO A 66 20.19 -5.65 1.62
N LEU A 67 19.78 -6.61 0.77
CA LEU A 67 19.95 -8.04 1.05
C LEU A 67 21.41 -8.48 1.00
N SER A 68 22.22 -7.90 0.11
CA SER A 68 23.66 -8.22 0.00
C SER A 68 24.44 -7.83 1.25
N PHE A 69 24.00 -6.80 1.99
CA PHE A 69 24.58 -6.41 3.28
C PHE A 69 24.02 -7.22 4.45
N SER A 70 22.95 -7.99 4.25
CA SER A 70 22.37 -8.83 5.29
C SER A 70 23.11 -10.17 5.34
N THR A 71 23.80 -10.45 6.46
CA THR A 71 24.52 -11.71 6.66
C THR A 71 23.62 -12.92 6.95
N LYS A 72 22.29 -12.73 6.97
CA LYS A 72 21.32 -13.78 7.27
C LYS A 72 20.90 -14.51 5.99
N LYS A 73 20.94 -15.84 6.03
CA LYS A 73 20.48 -16.71 4.94
C LYS A 73 18.96 -16.61 4.76
N PHE A 74 18.51 -16.80 3.53
CA PHE A 74 17.09 -16.95 3.17
C PHE A 74 16.45 -18.05 4.01
N ASN A 75 15.34 -17.74 4.71
CA ASN A 75 14.71 -18.67 5.66
C ASN A 75 13.22 -18.94 5.39
N LEU A 76 12.60 -18.34 4.36
CA LEU A 76 11.23 -18.68 4.00
C LEU A 76 11.14 -20.11 3.45
N SER A 77 10.19 -20.89 4.00
CA SER A 77 9.86 -22.20 3.43
C SER A 77 9.25 -22.05 2.04
N LEU A 78 9.45 -23.04 1.17
CA LEU A 78 8.92 -23.04 -0.19
C LEU A 78 7.38 -22.89 -0.23
N SER A 79 6.69 -23.48 0.75
CA SER A 79 5.23 -23.35 0.88
C SER A 79 4.82 -21.91 1.15
N VAL A 80 5.47 -21.22 2.09
CA VAL A 80 5.18 -19.82 2.38
C VAL A 80 5.56 -18.93 1.19
N TYR A 81 6.72 -19.16 0.58
CA TYR A 81 7.15 -18.45 -0.63
C TYR A 81 6.11 -18.55 -1.75
N SER A 82 5.52 -19.73 -1.96
CA SER A 82 4.48 -19.95 -2.98
C SER A 82 3.20 -19.14 -2.70
N VAL A 83 2.81 -18.98 -1.43
CA VAL A 83 1.68 -18.12 -1.05
C VAL A 83 1.98 -16.65 -1.35
N PHE A 84 3.21 -16.19 -1.08
CA PHE A 84 3.63 -14.82 -1.42
C PHE A 84 3.77 -14.59 -2.93
N ALA A 85 4.18 -15.60 -3.70
CA ALA A 85 4.14 -15.55 -5.15
C ALA A 85 2.70 -15.43 -5.68
N PHE A 86 1.74 -16.13 -5.08
CA PHE A 86 0.32 -15.97 -5.41
C PHE A 86 -0.20 -14.58 -5.03
N ILE A 87 0.20 -14.04 -3.87
CA ILE A 87 -0.08 -12.65 -3.49
C ILE A 87 0.47 -11.68 -4.54
N GLY A 88 1.67 -11.92 -5.09
CA GLY A 88 2.22 -11.09 -6.16
C GLY A 88 1.40 -11.09 -7.44
N ILE A 89 0.77 -12.22 -7.81
CA ILE A 89 -0.17 -12.25 -8.95
C ILE A 89 -1.39 -11.37 -8.67
N LEU A 90 -1.98 -11.46 -7.47
CA LEU A 90 -3.09 -10.60 -7.06
C LEU A 90 -2.68 -9.12 -7.03
N TRP A 91 -1.44 -8.85 -6.61
CA TRP A 91 -0.88 -7.50 -6.59
C TRP A 91 -0.70 -6.92 -8.00
N ALA A 92 -0.22 -7.72 -8.96
CA ALA A 92 -0.14 -7.28 -10.36
C ALA A 92 -1.53 -7.00 -10.96
N LEU A 93 -2.53 -7.82 -10.61
CA LEU A 93 -3.92 -7.56 -11.00
C LEU A 93 -4.42 -6.24 -10.39
N ASP A 94 -4.13 -5.98 -9.11
CA ASP A 94 -4.43 -4.71 -8.47
C ASP A 94 -3.77 -3.52 -9.17
N CYS A 95 -2.48 -3.61 -9.51
CA CYS A 95 -1.75 -2.60 -10.28
C CYS A 95 -2.40 -2.34 -11.66
N TYR A 96 -3.00 -3.35 -12.29
CA TYR A 96 -3.74 -3.21 -13.54
C TYR A 96 -5.08 -2.50 -13.35
N LEU A 97 -5.86 -2.88 -12.33
CA LEU A 97 -7.11 -2.20 -11.98
C LEU A 97 -6.86 -0.73 -11.61
N TYR A 98 -5.81 -0.48 -10.83
CA TYR A 98 -5.35 0.85 -10.46
C TYR A 98 -4.94 1.67 -11.68
N ALA A 99 -4.11 1.11 -12.58
CA ALA A 99 -3.74 1.78 -13.83
C ALA A 99 -4.96 2.12 -14.70
N LEU A 100 -5.93 1.21 -14.82
CA LEU A 100 -7.16 1.45 -15.58
C LEU A 100 -8.01 2.56 -14.95
N ALA A 101 -8.11 2.58 -13.62
CA ALA A 101 -8.77 3.65 -12.89
C ALA A 101 -8.08 5.00 -13.13
N SER A 102 -6.75 5.07 -12.98
CA SER A 102 -5.96 6.30 -13.18
C SER A 102 -5.94 6.80 -14.62
N ALA A 103 -6.15 5.91 -15.61
CA ALA A 103 -6.26 6.29 -17.01
C ALA A 103 -7.60 6.96 -17.34
N TYR A 104 -8.69 6.60 -16.64
CA TYR A 104 -10.05 7.08 -16.96
C TYR A 104 -10.65 8.06 -15.94
N LEU A 105 -10.06 8.15 -14.75
CA LEU A 105 -10.48 9.07 -13.71
C LEU A 105 -9.44 10.18 -13.49
N PRO A 106 -9.87 11.38 -13.05
CA PRO A 106 -8.97 12.33 -12.41
C PRO A 106 -8.29 11.72 -11.18
N LEU A 107 -7.09 12.22 -10.86
CA LEU A 107 -6.29 11.75 -9.74
C LEU A 107 -7.03 11.88 -8.39
N SER A 108 -7.74 13.00 -8.18
CA SER A 108 -8.54 13.23 -6.97
C SER A 108 -9.67 12.21 -6.84
N THR A 109 -10.41 11.94 -7.93
CA THR A 109 -11.50 10.95 -7.95
C THR A 109 -10.99 9.53 -7.76
N SER A 110 -9.90 9.12 -8.43
CA SER A 110 -9.34 7.77 -8.25
C SER A 110 -8.83 7.59 -6.82
N SER A 111 -8.07 8.55 -6.29
CA SER A 111 -7.50 8.47 -4.93
C SER A 111 -8.60 8.38 -3.88
N LEU A 112 -9.66 9.17 -4.04
CA LEU A 112 -10.87 9.13 -3.21
C LEU A 112 -11.53 7.76 -3.18
N VAL A 113 -11.78 7.17 -4.35
CA VAL A 113 -12.45 5.86 -4.40
C VAL A 113 -11.54 4.80 -3.81
N ILE A 114 -10.25 4.88 -4.07
CA ILE A 114 -9.25 3.93 -3.59
C ILE A 114 -9.06 4.01 -2.08
N SER A 115 -9.25 5.17 -1.44
CA SER A 115 -9.17 5.26 0.02
C SER A 115 -10.23 4.44 0.75
N SER A 116 -11.30 4.01 0.06
CA SER A 116 -12.25 3.01 0.58
C SER A 116 -11.58 1.67 0.90
N GLN A 117 -10.34 1.44 0.45
CA GLN A 117 -9.50 0.30 0.83
C GLN A 117 -9.42 0.11 2.34
N LEU A 118 -9.47 1.18 3.13
CA LEU A 118 -9.44 1.06 4.59
C LEU A 118 -10.69 0.34 5.13
N ALA A 119 -11.86 0.60 4.55
CA ALA A 119 -13.10 -0.08 4.91
C ALA A 119 -13.02 -1.56 4.52
N PHE A 120 -12.60 -1.86 3.28
CA PHE A 120 -12.42 -3.24 2.82
C PHE A 120 -11.39 -4.00 3.65
N THR A 121 -10.23 -3.39 3.93
CA THR A 121 -9.20 -3.98 4.80
C THR A 121 -9.76 -4.25 6.19
N SER A 122 -10.56 -3.35 6.74
CA SER A 122 -11.17 -3.56 8.06
C SER A 122 -12.09 -4.79 8.08
N VAL A 123 -12.92 -4.94 7.03
CA VAL A 123 -13.79 -6.10 6.86
C VAL A 123 -12.97 -7.39 6.69
N PHE A 124 -11.97 -7.41 5.80
CA PHE A 124 -11.14 -8.60 5.59
C PHE A 124 -10.25 -8.93 6.79
N ALA A 125 -9.72 -7.95 7.51
CA ALA A 125 -8.96 -8.15 8.74
C ALA A 125 -9.85 -8.77 9.83
N PHE A 126 -11.12 -8.35 9.93
CA PHE A 126 -12.10 -9.00 10.80
C PHE A 126 -12.33 -10.47 10.40
N LEU A 127 -12.59 -10.73 9.11
CA LEU A 127 -12.99 -12.06 8.63
C LEU A 127 -11.83 -13.07 8.59
N LEU A 128 -10.69 -12.67 8.04
CA LEU A 128 -9.54 -13.55 7.77
C LEU A 128 -8.61 -13.66 8.97
N VAL A 129 -8.33 -12.53 9.63
CA VAL A 129 -7.32 -12.43 10.68
C VAL A 129 -7.95 -12.41 12.09
N ARG A 130 -9.28 -12.31 12.17
CA ARG A 130 -10.05 -12.18 13.43
C ARG A 130 -9.58 -10.97 14.25
N GLN A 131 -9.26 -9.87 13.56
CA GLN A 131 -8.86 -8.60 14.17
C GLN A 131 -9.95 -8.11 15.13
N ARG A 132 -9.60 -7.84 16.39
CA ARG A 132 -10.52 -7.23 17.37
C ARG A 132 -10.44 -5.71 17.27
N PHE A 133 -11.51 -5.07 16.83
CA PHE A 133 -11.57 -3.62 16.74
C PHE A 133 -11.75 -2.99 18.11
N THR A 134 -10.94 -1.97 18.39
CA THR A 134 -11.10 -1.12 19.56
C THR A 134 -12.01 0.06 19.20
N PRO A 135 -12.65 0.74 20.18
CA PRO A 135 -13.40 1.96 19.90
C PRO A 135 -12.56 3.02 19.17
N PHE A 136 -11.26 3.12 19.48
CA PHE A 136 -10.34 4.04 18.82
C PHE A 136 -10.00 3.62 17.39
N SER A 137 -9.83 2.33 17.13
CA SER A 137 -9.60 1.79 15.79
C SER A 137 -10.84 1.94 14.92
N PHE A 138 -12.03 1.71 15.49
CA PHE A 138 -13.30 1.97 14.81
C PHE A 138 -13.46 3.45 14.48
N ASN A 139 -13.20 4.34 15.44
CA ASN A 139 -13.22 5.79 15.21
C ASN A 139 -12.24 6.21 14.09
N ALA A 140 -11.03 5.65 14.10
CA ALA A 140 -10.04 5.92 13.06
C ALA A 140 -10.54 5.49 11.66
N VAL A 141 -11.12 4.29 11.54
CA VAL A 141 -11.70 3.79 10.28
C VAL A 141 -12.82 4.72 9.80
N VAL A 142 -13.73 5.14 10.69
CA VAL A 142 -14.81 6.07 10.34
C VAL A 142 -14.25 7.43 9.88
N LEU A 143 -13.35 8.04 10.65
CA LEU A 143 -12.78 9.36 10.31
C LEU A 143 -11.99 9.33 8.99
N LEU A 144 -11.18 8.29 8.77
CA LEU A 144 -10.34 8.16 7.58
C LEU A 144 -11.10 7.70 6.33
N THR A 145 -12.33 7.20 6.47
CA THR A 145 -13.21 6.91 5.33
C THR A 145 -14.12 8.09 4.98
N ILE A 146 -14.57 8.86 5.97
CA ILE A 146 -15.36 10.09 5.75
C ILE A 146 -14.52 11.21 5.15
N GLY A 147 -13.26 11.38 5.59
CA GLY A 147 -12.37 12.44 5.11
C GLY A 147 -12.31 12.52 3.58
N PRO A 148 -12.01 11.41 2.89
CA PRO A 148 -12.11 11.31 1.46
C PRO A 148 -13.50 11.73 0.94
N VAL A 149 -14.61 11.16 1.43
CA VAL A 149 -15.97 11.54 0.96
C VAL A 149 -16.21 13.05 1.04
N VAL A 150 -15.74 13.73 2.07
CA VAL A 150 -15.84 15.19 2.21
C VAL A 150 -15.03 15.93 1.13
N LEU A 151 -13.86 15.41 0.69
CA LEU A 151 -13.13 15.95 -0.46
C LEU A 151 -14.02 16.03 -1.70
N SER A 152 -14.79 14.96 -1.93
CA SER A 152 -15.61 14.79 -3.14
C SER A 152 -16.81 15.72 -3.23
N MET A 153 -17.32 16.20 -2.09
CA MET A 153 -18.53 17.03 -2.04
C MET A 153 -18.24 18.51 -2.39
N GLY A 154 -16.97 18.90 -2.53
CA GLY A 154 -16.56 20.27 -2.84
C GLY A 154 -16.21 20.54 -4.31
N GLU A 155 -16.19 19.52 -5.17
CA GLU A 155 -15.73 19.62 -6.56
C GLU A 155 -16.89 19.29 -7.52
N GLY A 156 -17.28 20.27 -8.35
CA GLY A 156 -18.38 20.11 -9.31
C GLY A 156 -17.96 19.23 -10.49
N SER A 157 -18.70 18.14 -10.73
CA SER A 157 -18.49 17.10 -11.76
C SER A 157 -17.17 17.16 -12.54
N ASP A 158 -16.11 16.57 -11.98
CA ASP A 158 -14.77 16.46 -12.60
C ASP A 158 -14.71 15.34 -13.66
N ARG A 159 -15.57 15.39 -14.68
CA ARG A 159 -15.38 14.52 -15.84
C ARG A 159 -14.23 15.10 -16.69
N PRO A 160 -13.18 14.33 -17.02
CA PRO A 160 -12.17 14.78 -17.99
C PRO A 160 -12.84 15.19 -19.32
N GLU A 161 -12.43 16.33 -19.88
CA GLU A 161 -12.99 16.82 -21.15
C GLU A 161 -12.80 15.78 -22.27
N GLY A 162 -13.88 15.49 -23.00
CA GLY A 162 -13.86 14.56 -24.14
C GLY A 162 -14.04 13.07 -23.80
N GLU A 163 -14.05 12.67 -22.52
CA GLU A 163 -14.20 11.25 -22.17
C GLU A 163 -15.65 10.74 -22.12
N SER A 164 -15.84 9.51 -22.58
CA SER A 164 -17.17 8.89 -22.66
C SER A 164 -17.70 8.55 -21.26
N LYS A 165 -19.03 8.67 -21.04
CA LYS A 165 -19.66 8.26 -19.78
C LYS A 165 -19.35 6.81 -19.40
N GLY A 166 -19.22 5.93 -20.40
CA GLY A 166 -18.90 4.51 -20.19
C GLY A 166 -17.52 4.28 -19.61
N LYS A 167 -16.49 4.96 -20.13
CA LYS A 167 -15.11 4.85 -19.62
C LYS A 167 -14.97 5.41 -18.20
N TYR A 168 -15.67 6.50 -17.89
CA TYR A 168 -15.69 7.04 -16.53
C TYR A 168 -16.28 6.03 -15.52
N ILE A 169 -17.43 5.42 -15.86
CA ILE A 169 -18.05 4.37 -15.03
C ILE A 169 -17.11 3.16 -14.89
N LEU A 170 -16.48 2.74 -15.98
CA LEU A 170 -15.50 1.65 -15.95
C LEU A 170 -14.33 1.97 -15.01
N GLY A 171 -13.74 3.17 -15.12
CA GLY A 171 -12.67 3.63 -14.23
C GLY A 171 -13.10 3.63 -12.76
N PHE A 172 -14.32 4.10 -12.47
CA PHE A 172 -14.88 4.07 -11.11
C PHE A 172 -15.03 2.66 -10.56
N LEU A 173 -15.62 1.74 -11.36
CA LEU A 173 -15.77 0.33 -10.96
C LEU A 173 -14.41 -0.33 -10.72
N MET A 174 -13.41 -0.04 -11.57
CA MET A 174 -12.06 -0.57 -11.38
C MET A 174 -11.38 0.00 -10.14
N ALA A 175 -11.60 1.28 -9.82
CA ALA A 175 -11.07 1.89 -8.60
C ALA A 175 -11.65 1.21 -7.34
N VAL A 176 -12.96 0.91 -7.34
CA VAL A 176 -13.60 0.14 -6.24
C VAL A 176 -13.04 -1.28 -6.17
N ALA A 177 -12.86 -1.94 -7.33
CA ALA A 177 -12.30 -3.28 -7.40
C ALA A 177 -10.86 -3.33 -6.88
N ALA A 178 -10.01 -2.34 -7.25
CA ALA A 178 -8.66 -2.19 -6.72
C ALA A 178 -8.68 -1.97 -5.20
N ALA A 179 -9.53 -1.06 -4.70
CA ALA A 179 -9.66 -0.80 -3.26
C ALA A 179 -10.03 -2.07 -2.47
N ALA A 180 -10.95 -2.89 -3.01
CA ALA A 180 -11.33 -4.15 -2.40
C ALA A 180 -10.21 -5.19 -2.47
N LEU A 181 -9.51 -5.29 -3.61
CA LEU A 181 -8.45 -6.26 -3.83
C LEU A 181 -7.22 -5.97 -2.97
N ILE A 182 -6.76 -4.71 -2.92
CA ILE A 182 -5.63 -4.34 -2.05
C ILE A 182 -5.96 -4.53 -0.57
N GLY A 183 -7.20 -4.22 -0.16
CA GLY A 183 -7.62 -4.47 1.22
C GLY A 183 -7.68 -5.95 1.58
N PHE A 184 -8.06 -6.80 0.63
CA PHE A 184 -7.95 -8.26 0.76
C PHE A 184 -6.48 -8.68 0.86
N ILE A 185 -5.61 -8.18 -0.04
CA ILE A 185 -4.18 -8.50 -0.08
C ILE A 185 -3.51 -8.22 1.26
N PHE A 186 -3.76 -7.06 1.88
CA PHE A 186 -3.19 -6.73 3.20
C PHE A 186 -3.60 -7.73 4.28
N ALA A 187 -4.90 -8.06 4.37
CA ALA A 187 -5.40 -9.02 5.36
C ALA A 187 -4.91 -10.45 5.08
N PHE A 188 -4.85 -10.86 3.80
CA PHE A 188 -4.41 -12.18 3.40
C PHE A 188 -2.90 -12.37 3.61
N MET A 189 -2.10 -11.34 3.33
CA MET A 189 -0.67 -11.32 3.66
C MET A 189 -0.44 -11.49 5.17
N GLU A 190 -1.18 -10.76 6.01
CA GLU A 190 -1.08 -10.92 7.46
C GLU A 190 -1.46 -12.35 7.91
N LEU A 191 -2.53 -12.92 7.34
CA LEU A 191 -2.94 -14.29 7.62
C LEU A 191 -1.86 -15.30 7.20
N ALA A 192 -1.26 -15.13 6.02
CA ALA A 192 -0.20 -15.99 5.50
C ALA A 192 1.03 -15.98 6.42
N MET A 193 1.44 -14.81 6.92
CA MET A 193 2.52 -14.70 7.90
C MET A 193 2.21 -15.41 9.21
N ARG A 194 1.00 -15.22 9.76
CA ARG A 194 0.57 -15.88 11.00
C ARG A 194 0.50 -17.40 10.86
N ARG A 195 -0.05 -17.91 9.75
CA ARG A 195 -0.15 -19.34 9.46
C ARG A 195 1.21 -19.98 9.17
N GLY A 196 2.06 -19.28 8.42
CA GLY A 196 3.41 -19.70 8.11
C GLY A 196 4.41 -19.55 9.26
N LYS A 197 3.99 -19.02 10.41
CA LYS A 197 4.83 -18.71 11.58
C LYS A 197 6.08 -17.92 11.18
N VAL A 198 5.93 -16.99 10.23
CA VAL A 198 7.03 -16.21 9.69
C VAL A 198 7.64 -15.35 10.78
N VAL A 199 8.93 -15.51 11.04
CA VAL A 199 9.65 -14.71 12.03
C VAL A 199 9.74 -13.28 11.51
N GLN A 200 9.23 -12.33 12.30
CA GLN A 200 9.20 -10.90 11.95
C GLN A 200 10.60 -10.31 11.97
N THR A 201 11.30 -10.42 10.86
CA THR A 201 12.63 -9.85 10.64
C THR A 201 12.64 -9.02 9.36
N TYR A 202 13.57 -8.08 9.28
CA TYR A 202 13.80 -7.32 8.04
C TYR A 202 14.10 -8.25 6.86
N ALA A 203 14.93 -9.28 7.08
CA ALA A 203 15.24 -10.29 6.05
C ALA A 203 13.96 -10.96 5.54
N ALA A 204 13.11 -11.47 6.43
CA ALA A 204 11.84 -12.10 6.02
C ALA A 204 10.94 -11.15 5.22
N ALA A 205 10.82 -9.88 5.62
CA ALA A 205 10.06 -8.88 4.87
C ALA A 205 10.60 -8.69 3.44
N MET A 206 11.92 -8.65 3.29
CA MET A 206 12.57 -8.52 1.98
C MET A 206 12.40 -9.79 1.13
N GLU A 207 12.47 -10.99 1.73
CA GLU A 207 12.23 -12.24 1.02
C GLU A 207 10.77 -12.36 0.52
N MET A 208 9.80 -11.95 1.34
CA MET A 208 8.39 -11.88 0.95
C MET A 208 8.19 -10.89 -0.20
N GLN A 209 8.81 -9.71 -0.12
CA GLN A 209 8.75 -8.71 -1.17
C GLN A 209 9.42 -9.19 -2.48
N LEU A 210 10.49 -9.98 -2.41
CA LEU A 210 11.09 -10.60 -3.59
C LEU A 210 10.12 -11.57 -4.27
N ALA A 211 9.46 -12.44 -3.51
CA ALA A 211 8.46 -13.36 -4.04
C ALA A 211 7.30 -12.63 -4.73
N ILE A 212 6.77 -11.59 -4.07
CA ILE A 212 5.74 -10.70 -4.61
C ILE A 212 6.25 -10.00 -5.88
N GLY A 213 7.43 -9.39 -5.84
CA GLY A 213 8.00 -8.60 -6.94
C GLY A 213 8.30 -9.44 -8.19
N ILE A 214 8.90 -10.62 -8.03
CA ILE A 214 9.21 -11.51 -9.15
C ILE A 214 7.93 -12.00 -9.82
N SER A 215 6.99 -12.53 -9.04
CA SER A 215 5.74 -13.10 -9.57
C SER A 215 4.85 -12.04 -10.22
N SER A 216 4.72 -10.86 -9.60
CA SER A 216 3.98 -9.72 -10.17
C SER A 216 4.61 -9.21 -11.46
N THR A 217 5.94 -9.08 -11.50
CA THR A 217 6.69 -8.68 -12.70
C THR A 217 6.45 -9.67 -13.84
N VAL A 218 6.59 -10.97 -13.58
CA VAL A 218 6.34 -12.01 -14.59
C VAL A 218 4.91 -11.92 -15.12
N PHE A 219 3.93 -11.74 -14.25
CA PHE A 219 2.52 -11.60 -14.64
C PHE A 219 2.29 -10.38 -15.53
N CYS A 220 2.81 -9.21 -15.15
CA CYS A 220 2.72 -7.98 -15.96
C CYS A 220 3.45 -8.14 -17.31
N LEU A 221 4.61 -8.79 -17.34
CA LEU A 221 5.35 -9.07 -18.58
C LEU A 221 4.53 -9.94 -19.54
N VAL A 222 3.85 -10.97 -19.03
CA VAL A 222 2.93 -11.80 -19.84
C VAL A 222 1.82 -10.93 -20.44
N GLY A 223 1.21 -10.04 -19.63
CA GLY A 223 0.22 -9.09 -20.11
C GLY A 223 0.74 -8.16 -21.22
N MET A 224 1.97 -7.64 -21.06
CA MET A 224 2.63 -6.81 -22.07
C MET A 224 2.93 -7.57 -23.37
N VAL A 225 3.35 -8.83 -23.28
CA VAL A 225 3.57 -9.70 -24.46
C VAL A 225 2.26 -9.89 -25.22
N ILE A 226 1.17 -10.24 -24.51
CA ILE A 226 -0.14 -10.44 -25.12
C ILE A 226 -0.66 -9.15 -25.78
N ASN A 227 -0.45 -8.00 -25.14
CA ASN A 227 -0.91 -6.70 -25.64
C ASN A 227 0.03 -6.05 -26.67
N ASN A 228 1.15 -6.70 -27.02
CA ASN A 228 2.20 -6.17 -27.90
C ASN A 228 2.81 -4.83 -27.44
N ASP A 229 2.85 -4.58 -26.14
CA ASP A 229 3.28 -3.28 -25.59
C ASP A 229 4.73 -2.95 -25.94
N PHE A 230 5.62 -3.94 -25.98
CA PHE A 230 7.04 -3.76 -26.30
C PHE A 230 7.28 -3.09 -27.66
N GLN A 231 6.41 -3.35 -28.64
CA GLN A 231 6.51 -2.78 -29.98
C GLN A 231 6.04 -1.31 -30.01
N VAL A 232 5.17 -0.93 -29.06
CA VAL A 232 4.54 0.39 -28.99
C VAL A 232 5.38 1.36 -28.15
N ILE A 233 6.12 0.89 -27.15
CA ILE A 233 6.94 1.72 -26.24
C ILE A 233 7.83 2.72 -26.98
N PRO A 234 8.61 2.34 -28.02
CA PRO A 234 9.47 3.31 -28.72
C PRO A 234 8.67 4.42 -29.41
N ARG A 235 7.49 4.11 -29.94
CA ARG A 235 6.59 5.08 -30.56
C ARG A 235 6.00 6.02 -29.51
N GLU A 236 5.47 5.46 -28.42
CA GLU A 236 4.94 6.24 -27.29
C GLU A 236 5.99 7.17 -26.72
N ALA A 237 7.24 6.72 -26.58
CA ALA A 237 8.35 7.54 -26.12
C ALA A 237 8.67 8.71 -27.06
N ASN A 238 8.54 8.53 -28.38
CA ASN A 238 8.78 9.59 -29.36
C ASN A 238 7.63 10.61 -29.40
N GLU A 239 6.40 10.17 -29.13
CA GLU A 239 5.17 10.99 -29.15
C GLU A 239 4.86 11.63 -27.77
N PHE A 240 5.59 11.25 -26.73
CA PHE A 240 5.37 11.74 -25.37
C PHE A 240 5.50 13.27 -25.30
N GLY A 241 4.50 13.95 -24.75
CA GLY A 241 4.39 15.41 -24.77
C GLY A 241 5.55 16.16 -24.10
N LEU A 242 6.29 15.50 -23.19
CA LEU A 242 7.47 16.05 -22.53
C LEU A 242 8.79 15.69 -23.24
N GLY A 243 8.73 14.89 -24.30
CA GLY A 243 9.85 14.38 -25.06
C GLY A 243 10.41 13.05 -24.54
N LYS A 244 11.13 12.36 -25.42
CA LYS A 244 11.64 11.00 -25.24
C LYS A 244 12.50 10.79 -24.00
N THR A 245 13.43 11.71 -23.72
CA THR A 245 14.29 11.57 -22.53
C THR A 245 13.47 11.64 -21.24
N LYS A 246 12.51 12.57 -21.17
CA LYS A 246 11.64 12.71 -19.99
C LYS A 246 10.69 11.53 -19.85
N TYR A 247 10.22 10.93 -20.95
CA TYR A 247 9.46 9.68 -20.91
C TYR A 247 10.18 8.60 -20.10
N TYR A 248 11.42 8.26 -20.46
CA TYR A 248 12.17 7.22 -19.75
C TYR A 248 12.51 7.60 -18.31
N LEU A 249 12.78 8.89 -18.03
CA LEU A 249 12.98 9.37 -16.67
C LEU A 249 11.71 9.22 -15.80
N VAL A 250 10.53 9.48 -16.38
CA VAL A 250 9.24 9.26 -15.71
C VAL A 250 9.05 7.77 -15.43
N LEU A 251 9.29 6.88 -16.40
CA LEU A 251 9.13 5.44 -16.17
C LEU A 251 10.09 4.92 -15.07
N MET A 252 11.36 5.34 -15.11
CA MET A 252 12.35 4.95 -14.11
C MET A 252 12.00 5.48 -12.72
N GLY A 253 11.64 6.76 -12.62
CA GLY A 253 11.25 7.38 -11.36
C GLY A 253 10.00 6.74 -10.77
N ASP A 254 9.00 6.47 -11.62
CA ASP A 254 7.77 5.79 -11.24
C ASP A 254 8.09 4.43 -10.60
N ALA A 255 8.88 3.61 -11.28
CA ALA A 255 9.26 2.29 -10.77
C ALA A 255 10.02 2.37 -9.44
N VAL A 256 10.95 3.32 -9.29
CA VAL A 256 11.71 3.50 -8.04
C VAL A 256 10.78 3.90 -6.89
N PHE A 257 9.93 4.91 -7.08
CA PHE A 257 9.03 5.36 -6.02
C PHE A 257 8.00 4.31 -5.64
N TRP A 258 7.43 3.59 -6.61
CA TRP A 258 6.53 2.47 -6.31
C TRP A 258 7.23 1.35 -5.56
N GLN A 259 8.50 1.08 -5.86
CA GLN A 259 9.26 0.11 -5.09
C GLN A 259 9.45 0.52 -3.63
N LEU A 260 9.73 1.82 -3.36
CA LEU A 260 9.77 2.33 -1.99
C LEU A 260 8.43 2.11 -1.28
N SER A 261 7.32 2.39 -1.99
CA SER A 261 5.96 2.15 -1.50
C SER A 261 5.74 0.67 -1.12
N ASN A 262 6.04 -0.25 -2.04
CA ASN A 262 5.84 -1.69 -1.84
C ASN A 262 6.64 -2.23 -0.65
N ILE A 263 7.92 -1.81 -0.52
CA ILE A 263 8.75 -2.13 0.65
C ILE A 263 8.06 -1.64 1.92
N GLY A 264 7.61 -0.38 1.92
CA GLY A 264 6.88 0.22 3.02
C GLY A 264 5.66 -0.62 3.42
N LEU A 265 4.82 -0.99 2.45
CA LEU A 265 3.60 -1.77 2.68
C LEU A 265 3.91 -3.14 3.30
N VAL A 266 4.79 -3.94 2.67
CA VAL A 266 5.13 -5.28 3.16
C VAL A 266 5.78 -5.22 4.54
N GLY A 267 6.67 -4.25 4.78
CA GLY A 267 7.28 -4.05 6.08
C GLY A 267 6.27 -3.63 7.16
N LEU A 268 5.31 -2.76 6.84
CA LEU A 268 4.27 -2.33 7.78
C LEU A 268 3.34 -3.49 8.18
N VAL A 269 2.91 -4.32 7.23
CA VAL A 269 2.11 -5.51 7.56
C VAL A 269 2.93 -6.50 8.39
N SER A 270 4.21 -6.68 8.05
CA SER A 270 5.12 -7.58 8.77
C SER A 270 5.39 -7.11 10.21
N GLY A 271 5.55 -5.80 10.41
CA GLY A 271 5.90 -5.21 11.70
C GLY A 271 4.73 -4.83 12.59
N ALA A 272 3.52 -4.70 12.02
CA ALA A 272 2.32 -4.29 12.74
C ALA A 272 1.10 -5.15 12.38
N SER A 273 0.23 -4.67 11.48
CA SER A 273 -0.99 -5.37 11.05
C SER A 273 -1.50 -4.84 9.71
N SER A 274 -2.43 -5.57 9.09
CA SER A 274 -3.16 -5.16 7.89
C SER A 274 -3.96 -3.87 8.11
N LEU A 275 -4.61 -3.72 9.27
CA LEU A 275 -5.32 -2.49 9.62
C LEU A 275 -4.37 -1.29 9.73
N PHE A 276 -3.18 -1.49 10.32
CA PHE A 276 -2.21 -0.42 10.45
C PHE A 276 -1.69 0.06 9.10
N VAL A 277 -1.32 -0.86 8.20
CA VAL A 277 -0.88 -0.45 6.85
C VAL A 277 -2.01 0.27 6.12
N ALA A 278 -3.26 -0.18 6.23
CA ALA A 278 -4.39 0.48 5.57
C ALA A 278 -4.63 1.89 6.10
N ILE A 279 -4.45 2.12 7.41
CA ILE A 279 -4.49 3.46 8.01
C ILE A 279 -3.35 4.32 7.44
N MET A 280 -2.13 3.77 7.32
CA MET A 280 -0.99 4.50 6.73
C MET A 280 -1.23 4.85 5.27
N THR A 281 -1.76 3.92 4.47
CA THR A 281 -2.12 4.15 3.08
C THR A 281 -3.24 5.19 2.96
N ALA A 282 -4.23 5.20 3.85
CA ALA A 282 -5.26 6.24 3.88
C ALA A 282 -4.68 7.64 4.20
N LEU A 283 -3.67 7.71 5.07
CA LEU A 283 -2.95 8.96 5.38
C LEU A 283 -2.05 9.45 4.26
N GLN A 284 -1.64 8.56 3.37
CA GLN A 284 -0.86 8.94 2.19
C GLN A 284 -1.67 9.83 1.25
N LEU A 285 -3.00 9.68 1.19
CA LEU A 285 -3.88 10.48 0.32
C LEU A 285 -3.80 11.99 0.59
N PRO A 286 -4.08 12.50 1.80
CA PRO A 286 -3.98 13.95 2.05
C PRO A 286 -2.54 14.47 1.91
N PHE A 287 -1.53 13.62 2.10
CA PHE A 287 -0.14 13.97 1.80
C PHE A 287 0.11 14.10 0.28
N LEU A 288 -0.41 13.17 -0.52
CA LEU A 288 -0.35 13.21 -1.98
C LEU A 288 -1.02 14.49 -2.53
N GLU A 289 -2.17 14.88 -1.97
CA GLU A 289 -2.87 16.12 -2.34
C GLU A 289 -1.99 17.37 -2.10
N ILE A 290 -1.25 17.42 -0.97
CA ILE A 290 -0.30 18.51 -0.70
C ILE A 290 0.82 18.51 -1.76
N LEU A 291 1.37 17.34 -2.08
CA LEU A 291 2.42 17.25 -3.10
C LEU A 291 1.91 17.63 -4.49
N ALA A 292 0.67 17.27 -4.85
CA ALA A 292 0.05 17.68 -6.10
C ALA A 292 -0.08 19.21 -6.20
N VAL A 293 -0.45 19.88 -5.12
CA VAL A 293 -0.47 21.36 -5.07
C VAL A 293 0.92 21.97 -5.24
N ILE A 294 1.95 21.38 -4.64
CA ILE A 294 3.32 21.91 -4.71
C ILE A 294 3.94 21.69 -6.10
N PHE A 295 3.84 20.47 -6.63
CA PHE A 295 4.57 20.03 -7.83
C PHE A 295 3.77 20.13 -9.12
N LEU A 296 2.45 19.96 -9.05
CA LEU A 296 1.55 20.06 -10.20
C LEU A 296 0.79 21.39 -10.23
N HIS A 297 0.99 22.26 -9.23
CA HIS A 297 0.31 23.55 -9.09
C HIS A 297 -1.22 23.43 -9.09
N GLU A 298 -1.75 22.32 -8.56
CA GLU A 298 -3.19 22.16 -8.36
C GLU A 298 -3.73 23.12 -7.29
N LYS A 299 -5.05 23.39 -7.32
CA LYS A 299 -5.68 24.26 -6.32
C LYS A 299 -5.87 23.50 -5.00
N PHE A 300 -5.53 24.15 -3.88
CA PHE A 300 -5.85 23.65 -2.53
C PHE A 300 -7.21 24.20 -2.09
N SER A 301 -8.25 23.37 -2.12
CA SER A 301 -9.60 23.75 -1.72
C SER A 301 -9.83 23.61 -0.21
N ALA A 302 -10.88 24.25 0.31
CA ALA A 302 -11.25 24.14 1.72
C ALA A 302 -11.61 22.69 2.13
N SER A 303 -12.18 21.90 1.22
CA SER A 303 -12.49 20.48 1.45
C SER A 303 -11.20 19.66 1.67
N LYS A 304 -10.13 19.93 0.89
CA LYS A 304 -8.78 19.34 1.09
C LYS A 304 -8.22 19.60 2.48
N GLY A 305 -8.39 20.82 3.00
CA GLY A 305 -8.03 21.18 4.37
C GLY A 305 -8.80 20.37 5.43
N ILE A 306 -10.12 20.21 5.27
CA ILE A 306 -10.96 19.45 6.20
C ILE A 306 -10.57 17.95 6.20
N ALA A 307 -10.35 17.36 5.03
CA ALA A 307 -9.97 15.95 4.93
C ALA A 307 -8.59 15.67 5.55
N LEU A 308 -7.62 16.57 5.37
CA LEU A 308 -6.32 16.50 6.04
C LEU A 308 -6.50 16.51 7.57
N ALA A 309 -7.29 17.43 8.10
CA ALA A 309 -7.56 17.53 9.54
C ALA A 309 -8.24 16.26 10.09
N LEU A 310 -9.25 15.73 9.40
CA LEU A 310 -9.91 14.47 9.76
C LEU A 310 -8.95 13.29 9.73
N SER A 311 -8.03 13.26 8.76
CA SER A 311 -7.06 12.19 8.63
C SER A 311 -6.04 12.21 9.78
N ILE A 312 -5.52 13.39 10.13
CA ILE A 312 -4.65 13.58 11.29
C ILE A 312 -5.38 13.12 12.58
N TRP A 313 -6.65 13.50 12.75
CA TRP A 313 -7.43 13.08 13.92
C TRP A 313 -7.65 11.56 13.94
N GLY A 314 -8.03 10.95 12.83
CA GLY A 314 -8.20 9.50 12.72
C GLY A 314 -6.91 8.76 13.11
N PHE A 315 -5.77 9.23 12.61
CA PHE A 315 -4.48 8.64 12.94
C PHE A 315 -4.07 8.81 14.41
N VAL A 316 -4.19 10.01 14.95
CA VAL A 316 -3.89 10.29 16.36
C VAL A 316 -4.77 9.45 17.29
N SER A 317 -6.07 9.31 16.95
CA SER A 317 -7.00 8.45 17.68
C SER A 317 -6.53 6.99 17.70
N TYR A 318 -6.10 6.47 16.55
CA TYR A 318 -5.58 5.11 16.44
C TYR A 318 -4.33 4.92 17.31
N LEU A 319 -3.31 5.78 17.17
CA LEU A 319 -2.06 5.68 17.93
C LEU A 319 -2.30 5.76 19.44
N TYR A 320 -3.22 6.63 19.88
CA TYR A 320 -3.59 6.73 21.28
C TYR A 320 -4.24 5.43 21.80
N GLY A 321 -5.14 4.84 21.02
CA GLY A 321 -5.75 3.55 21.33
C GLY A 321 -4.73 2.42 21.47
N GLU A 322 -3.80 2.34 20.53
CA GLU A 322 -2.69 1.38 20.52
C GLU A 322 -1.79 1.53 21.75
N LYS A 323 -1.35 2.75 22.06
CA LYS A 323 -0.52 3.01 23.25
C LYS A 323 -1.24 2.59 24.54
N LYS A 324 -2.53 2.94 24.67
CA LYS A 324 -3.34 2.58 25.83
C LYS A 324 -3.49 1.06 26.00
N GLN A 325 -3.62 0.31 24.90
CA GLN A 325 -3.67 -1.15 24.96
C GLN A 325 -2.32 -1.76 25.34
N SER A 326 -1.22 -1.29 24.73
CA SER A 326 0.13 -1.70 25.09
C SER A 326 0.39 -1.46 26.59
N ASP A 327 0.04 -0.29 27.12
CA ASP A 327 0.25 0.04 28.53
C ASP A 327 -0.59 -0.83 29.47
N LYS A 328 -1.83 -1.17 29.08
CA LYS A 328 -2.65 -2.14 29.82
C LYS A 328 -2.04 -3.54 29.82
N ALA A 329 -1.56 -4.02 28.67
CA ALA A 329 -0.93 -5.33 28.54
C ALA A 329 0.37 -5.42 29.37
N LYS A 330 1.20 -4.36 29.37
CA LYS A 330 2.40 -4.29 30.22
C LYS A 330 2.06 -4.39 31.71
N LYS A 331 1.02 -3.67 32.15
CA LYS A 331 0.56 -3.71 33.55
C LYS A 331 0.05 -5.09 33.96
N ALA A 332 -0.73 -5.74 33.09
CA ALA A 332 -1.23 -7.09 33.35
C ALA A 332 -0.10 -8.12 33.46
N ALA A 333 0.88 -8.08 32.53
CA ALA A 333 2.05 -8.96 32.58
C ALA A 333 2.92 -8.74 33.83
N GLN A 334 3.06 -7.48 34.26
CA GLN A 334 3.80 -7.15 35.48
C GLN A 334 3.06 -7.63 36.73
N GLN A 335 1.72 -7.61 36.74
CA GLN A 335 0.91 -8.17 37.84
C GLN A 335 0.97 -9.70 37.90
N GLU A 336 0.96 -10.40 36.75
CA GLU A 336 1.15 -11.85 36.71
C GLU A 336 2.54 -12.25 37.26
N LEU A 337 3.61 -11.56 36.85
CA LEU A 337 4.96 -11.81 37.36
C LEU A 337 5.08 -11.60 38.88
N VAL A 338 4.38 -10.61 39.44
CA VAL A 338 4.35 -10.35 40.89
C VAL A 338 3.49 -11.38 41.65
N THR A 339 2.49 -11.98 41.01
CA THR A 339 1.60 -12.97 41.65
C THR A 339 2.22 -14.37 41.67
N ILE A 340 3.18 -14.65 40.78
CA ILE A 340 3.88 -15.94 40.65
C ILE A 340 5.17 -15.98 41.49
N ALA A 341 5.71 -14.83 41.90
CA ALA A 341 6.88 -14.68 42.75
C ALA A 341 6.53 -14.70 44.24
#